data_AF-A0A925TM90-F1
#
_entry.id   AF-A0A925TM90-F1
#
_cell.length_a   1.000
_cell.length_b   1.000
_cell.length_c   1.000
_cell.angle_alpha   90.00
_cell.angle_beta   90.00
_cell.angle_gamma   90.00
#
_symmetry.space_group_name_H-M   'P 1'
#
loop_
_entity.id
_entity.type
_entity.pdbx_description
1 polymer ?
#
loop_
_entity_poly.entity_id
_entity_poly.type
_entity_poly.pdbx_seq_one_letter_code
_entity_poly.pdbx_strand_id
1 'polypeptide(L)'
;DGQEAVKVYAEALSNGERYDLVIMDLTVPGGMGGKEAMAELHKVDPQVRGIVSSGYSSDPVMANYKAHGFRGMVAKPYRLTDLAKTIRSVIDEAAADV
;
A
#
# COMPACT_ATOMS: atom_id res chain seq x y z
N ASP A 1 10.92 -7.71 -3.85
CA ASP A 1 10.86 -6.23 -3.98
C ASP A 1 9.46 -5.82 -4.46
N GLY A 2 9.23 -4.61 -4.99
CA GLY A 2 7.92 -4.22 -5.50
C GLY A 2 7.40 -5.10 -6.66
N GLN A 3 8.28 -5.62 -7.51
CA GLN A 3 7.88 -6.50 -8.62
C GLN A 3 7.35 -7.83 -8.11
N GLU A 4 8.03 -8.41 -7.11
CA GLU A 4 7.58 -9.62 -6.43
C GLU A 4 6.24 -9.41 -5.72
N ALA A 5 6.05 -8.26 -5.06
CA ALA A 5 4.78 -7.92 -4.41
C ALA A 5 3.60 -7.89 -5.40
N VAL A 6 3.80 -7.26 -6.57
CA VAL A 6 2.79 -7.24 -7.65
C VAL A 6 2.48 -8.65 -8.13
N LYS A 7 3.50 -9.49 -8.32
CA LYS A 7 3.33 -10.87 -8.78
C LYS A 7 2.50 -11.69 -7.78
N VAL A 8 2.90 -11.71 -6.51
CA VAL A 8 2.21 -12.48 -5.47
C VAL A 8 0.77 -12.01 -5.28
N TYR A 9 0.53 -10.69 -5.34
CA TYR A 9 -0.83 -10.14 -5.27
C TYR A 9 -1.68 -10.59 -6.46
N ALA A 10 -1.16 -10.50 -7.68
CA ALA A 10 -1.90 -10.88 -8.89
C ALA A 10 -2.22 -12.39 -8.91
N GLU A 11 -1.30 -13.22 -8.47
CA GLU A 11 -1.51 -14.66 -8.29
C GLU A 11 -2.62 -14.94 -7.27
N ALA A 12 -2.55 -14.33 -6.09
CA ALA A 12 -3.57 -14.47 -5.05
C ALA A 12 -4.95 -13.98 -5.53
N LEU A 13 -5.01 -12.84 -6.23
CA LEU A 13 -6.23 -12.32 -6.84
C LEU A 13 -6.82 -13.30 -7.86
N SER A 14 -6.00 -13.89 -8.73
CA SER A 14 -6.45 -14.86 -9.73
C SER A 14 -7.00 -16.15 -9.12
N ASN A 15 -6.55 -16.49 -7.91
CA ASN A 15 -7.03 -17.64 -7.13
C ASN A 15 -8.26 -17.31 -6.27
N GLY A 16 -8.76 -16.08 -6.30
CA GLY A 16 -9.87 -15.64 -5.45
C GLY A 16 -9.47 -15.34 -3.99
N GLU A 17 -8.18 -15.31 -3.69
CA GLU A 17 -7.59 -15.08 -2.36
C GLU A 17 -7.04 -13.65 -2.25
N ARG A 18 -7.86 -12.68 -2.67
CA ARG A 18 -7.47 -11.26 -2.68
C ARG A 18 -7.01 -10.80 -1.28
N TYR A 19 -5.83 -10.18 -1.20
CA TYR A 19 -5.37 -9.56 0.03
C TYR A 19 -6.26 -8.36 0.41
N ASP A 20 -6.65 -8.29 1.69
CA ASP A 20 -7.47 -7.19 2.21
C ASP A 20 -6.74 -5.84 2.18
N LEU A 21 -5.40 -5.86 2.31
CA LEU A 21 -4.54 -4.70 2.39
C LEU A 21 -3.08 -5.06 2.09
N VAL A 22 -2.35 -4.14 1.44
CA VAL A 22 -0.90 -4.20 1.26
C VAL A 22 -0.21 -3.03 1.96
N ILE A 23 0.93 -3.28 2.58
CA ILE A 23 1.78 -2.25 3.19
C ILE A 23 3.09 -2.24 2.42
N MET A 24 3.46 -1.10 1.83
CA MET A 24 4.60 -1.01 0.92
C MET A 24 5.63 -0.02 1.43
N ASP A 25 6.90 -0.40 1.39
CA ASP A 25 7.98 0.58 1.53
C ASP A 25 7.99 1.50 0.30
N LEU A 26 8.14 2.81 0.51
CA LEU A 26 8.24 3.74 -0.60
C LEU A 26 9.53 3.53 -1.39
N THR A 27 10.64 3.28 -0.70
CA THR A 27 11.97 3.18 -1.33
C THR A 27 12.55 1.80 -1.08
N VAL A 28 12.87 1.08 -2.16
CA VAL A 28 13.54 -0.22 -2.11
C VAL A 28 14.85 -0.10 -2.90
N PRO A 29 16.02 -0.07 -2.23
CA PRO A 29 17.30 0.01 -2.93
C PRO A 29 17.49 -1.17 -3.89
N GLY A 30 17.78 -0.88 -5.16
CA GLY A 30 18.06 -1.89 -6.18
C GLY A 30 16.84 -2.61 -6.76
N GLY A 31 15.62 -2.15 -6.47
CA GLY A 31 14.39 -2.76 -6.97
C GLY A 31 13.25 -1.77 -7.12
N MET A 32 12.07 -2.30 -7.48
CA MET A 32 10.85 -1.50 -7.61
C MET A 32 10.37 -1.01 -6.24
N GLY A 33 10.14 0.30 -6.13
CA GLY A 33 9.60 0.95 -4.93
C GLY A 33 8.08 0.83 -4.81
N GLY A 34 7.55 1.35 -3.70
CA GLY A 34 6.13 1.28 -3.39
C GLY A 34 5.27 2.06 -4.37
N LYS A 35 5.73 3.21 -4.86
CA LYS A 35 4.97 4.06 -5.79
C LYS A 35 4.72 3.34 -7.12
N GLU A 36 5.78 2.75 -7.69
CA GLU A 36 5.68 2.00 -8.95
C GLU A 36 4.83 0.74 -8.75
N ALA A 37 5.06 -0.01 -7.68
CA ALA A 37 4.30 -1.21 -7.41
C ALA A 37 2.80 -0.92 -7.18
N MET A 38 2.47 0.16 -6.47
CA MET A 38 1.08 0.60 -6.27
C MET A 38 0.39 0.93 -7.60
N ALA A 39 1.11 1.56 -8.53
CA ALA A 39 0.60 1.85 -9.86
C ALA A 39 0.31 0.58 -10.67
N GLU A 40 1.18 -0.44 -10.59
CA GLU A 40 0.95 -1.74 -11.24
C GLU A 40 -0.19 -2.52 -10.56
N LEU A 41 -0.25 -2.53 -9.23
CA LEU A 41 -1.33 -3.15 -8.47
C LEU A 41 -2.69 -2.55 -8.83
N HIS A 42 -2.77 -1.23 -9.00
CA HIS A 42 -4.01 -0.57 -9.37
C HIS A 42 -4.51 -0.93 -10.78
N LYS A 43 -3.60 -1.29 -11.71
CA LYS A 43 -3.98 -1.75 -13.06
C LYS A 43 -4.63 -3.14 -13.02
N VAL A 44 -4.18 -4.01 -12.11
CA VAL A 44 -4.70 -5.39 -11.99
C VAL A 44 -5.90 -5.47 -11.04
N ASP A 45 -5.96 -4.61 -10.02
CA ASP A 45 -7.07 -4.50 -9.09
C ASP A 45 -7.31 -3.02 -8.73
N PRO A 46 -8.27 -2.34 -9.38
CA PRO A 46 -8.60 -0.95 -9.07
C PRO A 46 -9.08 -0.74 -7.63
N GLN A 47 -9.52 -1.79 -6.94
CA GLN A 47 -10.00 -1.71 -5.56
C GLN A 47 -8.88 -1.93 -4.53
N VAL A 48 -7.65 -2.22 -4.94
CA VAL A 48 -6.53 -2.52 -4.03
C VAL A 48 -6.42 -1.47 -2.91
N ARG A 49 -6.06 -1.93 -1.70
CA ARG A 49 -5.92 -1.07 -0.52
C ARG A 49 -4.45 -1.03 -0.11
N GLY A 50 -3.78 0.07 -0.44
CA GLY A 50 -2.37 0.26 -0.11
C GLY A 50 -2.15 1.23 1.05
N ILE A 51 -1.23 0.87 1.95
CA ILE A 51 -0.60 1.79 2.90
C ILE A 51 0.86 1.99 2.47
N VAL A 52 1.26 3.24 2.25
CA VAL A 52 2.68 3.56 2.02
C VAL A 52 3.40 3.76 3.35
N SER A 53 4.64 3.27 3.45
CA SER A 53 5.50 3.48 4.60
C SER A 53 6.89 3.93 4.19
N SER A 54 7.40 4.99 4.82
CA SER A 54 8.73 5.54 4.52
C SER A 54 9.37 6.16 5.75
N GLY A 55 10.69 6.07 5.87
CA GLY A 55 11.47 6.84 6.85
C GLY A 55 11.68 8.30 6.47
N TYR A 56 11.42 8.64 5.21
CA TYR A 56 11.53 10.01 4.69
C TYR A 56 10.14 10.66 4.71
N SER A 57 9.75 11.20 5.86
CA SER A 57 8.43 11.81 6.03
C SER A 57 8.21 13.06 5.18
N SER A 58 9.28 13.68 4.67
CA SER A 58 9.22 14.83 3.76
C SER A 58 9.07 14.45 2.28
N ASP A 59 8.98 13.16 1.96
CA ASP A 59 8.80 12.72 0.58
C ASP A 59 7.43 13.22 0.04
N PRO A 60 7.38 13.84 -1.15
CA PRO A 60 6.13 14.29 -1.76
C PRO A 60 5.05 13.19 -1.87
N VAL A 61 5.46 11.94 -2.04
CA VAL A 61 4.54 10.79 -2.08
C VAL A 61 3.89 10.57 -0.72
N MET A 62 4.62 10.76 0.38
CA MET A 62 4.04 10.66 1.73
C MET A 62 3.05 11.80 1.99
N ALA A 63 3.36 13.02 1.52
CA ALA A 63 2.48 14.18 1.67
C ALA A 63 1.20 14.08 0.83
N ASN A 64 1.26 13.43 -0.34
CA ASN A 64 0.13 13.31 -1.27
C ASN A 64 -0.16 11.86 -1.66
N TYR A 65 -0.12 10.95 -0.68
CA TYR A 65 -0.21 9.50 -0.91
C TYR A 65 -1.48 9.08 -1.66
N LYS A 66 -2.60 9.79 -1.44
CA LYS A 66 -3.87 9.54 -2.14
C LYS A 66 -3.76 9.76 -3.65
N ALA A 67 -3.01 10.77 -4.10
CA ALA A 67 -2.79 11.01 -5.53
C ALA A 67 -1.94 9.92 -6.20
N HIS A 68 -1.30 9.06 -5.41
CA HIS A 68 -0.51 7.92 -5.87
C HIS A 68 -1.24 6.58 -5.66
N GLY A 69 -2.55 6.60 -5.37
CA GLY A 69 -3.38 5.40 -5.25
C GLY A 69 -3.34 4.73 -3.87
N PHE A 70 -2.58 5.27 -2.91
CA PHE A 70 -2.60 4.75 -1.55
C PHE A 70 -3.82 5.25 -0.77
N ARG A 71 -4.31 4.41 0.14
CA ARG A 71 -5.43 4.72 1.03
C ARG A 71 -4.98 5.14 2.43
N GLY A 72 -3.75 4.78 2.83
CA GLY A 72 -3.14 5.25 4.07
C GLY A 72 -1.65 5.47 3.96
N MET A 73 -1.07 6.07 5.00
CA MET A 73 0.38 6.23 5.13
C MET A 73 0.82 5.99 6.57
N VAL A 74 2.08 5.59 6.75
CA VAL A 74 2.71 5.47 8.07
C VAL A 74 4.22 5.77 7.99
N ALA A 75 4.66 6.84 8.64
CA ALA A 75 6.06 7.25 8.65
C ALA A 75 6.90 6.37 9.60
N LYS A 76 8.08 5.92 9.16
CA LYS A 76 9.05 5.17 9.98
C LYS A 76 9.95 6.15 10.76
N PRO A 77 10.35 5.81 12.00
CA PRO A 77 9.85 4.69 12.81
C PRO A 77 8.43 4.99 13.35
N TYR A 78 7.59 3.96 13.39
CA TYR A 78 6.22 4.04 13.92
C TYR A 78 6.03 3.13 15.12
N ARG A 79 5.05 3.44 15.98
CA ARG A 79 4.58 2.53 17.02
C ARG A 79 3.61 1.52 16.41
N LEU A 80 3.52 0.33 17.01
CA LEU A 80 2.52 -0.67 16.60
C LEU A 80 1.09 -0.13 16.68
N THR A 81 0.81 0.75 17.65
CA THR A 81 -0.50 1.40 17.78
C THR A 81 -0.83 2.31 16.61
N ASP A 82 0.17 2.96 16.01
CA ASP A 82 -0.04 3.88 14.90
C ASP A 82 -0.31 3.06 13.63
N LEU A 83 0.48 2.01 13.41
CA LEU A 83 0.26 1.06 12.32
C LEU A 83 -1.13 0.41 12.40
N ALA A 84 -1.51 -0.08 13.60
CA ALA A 84 -2.81 -0.72 13.80
C ALA A 84 -3.98 0.23 13.53
N LYS A 85 -3.87 1.50 13.95
CA LYS A 85 -4.87 2.53 13.66
C LYS A 85 -5.00 2.77 12.15
N THR A 86 -3.89 2.90 11.43
CA THR A 86 -3.93 3.11 9.97
C THR A 86 -4.53 1.89 9.25
N ILE A 87 -4.14 0.66 9.62
CA ILE A 87 -4.73 -0.56 9.06
C ILE A 87 -6.23 -0.58 9.29
N ARG A 88 -6.68 -0.31 10.52
CA ARG A 88 -8.10 -0.31 10.86
C ARG A 88 -8.87 0.73 10.05
N SER A 89 -8.34 1.95 9.95
CA SER A 89 -8.94 3.02 9.15
C SER A 89 -9.13 2.63 7.69
N VAL A 90 -8.12 2.01 7.06
CA VAL A 90 -8.19 1.64 5.64
C VAL A 90 -9.11 0.44 5.39
N ILE A 91 -9.16 -0.52 6.31
CA ILE A 91 -10.07 -1.67 6.20
C ILE A 91 -11.52 -1.21 6.41
N ASP A 92 -11.78 -0.32 7.38
CA ASP A 92 -13.11 0.15 7.72
C ASP A 92 -13.70 1.10 6.67
N GLU A 93 -12.90 1.96 6.05
CA GLU A 93 -13.36 2.81 4.93
C GLU A 93 -14.00 1.96 3.83
N ALA A 94 -13.42 0.79 3.54
CA ALA A 94 -13.92 -0.07 2.49
C ALA A 94 -15.15 -0.91 2.87
N ALA A 95 -15.51 -0.96 4.16
CA ALA A 95 -16.79 -1.52 4.61
C ALA A 95 -17.94 -0.51 4.47
N ALA A 96 -17.62 0.79 4.32
CA ALA A 96 -18.61 1.85 4.08
C ALA A 96 -18.91 2.10 2.59
N ASP A 97 -18.09 1.54 1.68
CA ASP A 97 -18.25 1.60 0.22
C ASP A 97 -19.12 0.44 -0.35
N VAL A 98 -19.78 -0.35 0.52
CA VAL A 98 -20.65 -1.49 0.18
C VAL A 98 -22.07 -1.23 0.70
#